data_AF-A0A4Q9GFC0-F1
#
_entry.id   AF-A0A4Q9GFC0-F1
#
_cell.length_a   1.000
_cell.length_b   1.000
_cell.length_c   1.000
_cell.angle_alpha   90.00
_cell.angle_beta   90.00
_cell.angle_gamma   90.00
#
_symmetry.space_group_name_H-M   'P 1'
#
loop_
_entity.id
_entity.type
_entity.pdbx_description
1 polymer ?
#
loop_
_entity_poly.entity_id
_entity_poly.type
_entity_poly.pdbx_seq_one_letter_code
_entity_poly.pdbx_strand_id
1 'polypeptide(L)'
;METHDYTNQIRENIEYQIKKLSMFWSLREKTIKRLLEEVVNKKIPDNENLNINQALTDSIMNSMASLIDYYYIYCFLRMGINAQNITKVQYRPLNNFNIRKTYPSKGKNEKLASMEDIRNDTREKIIKISQQDPSKLSGNDYWPIFFGNAIVGHLKDTGMMEKTSNFKFEYCDDSFLVSSLARKYHEYMYRFYCNEHFSHGVKYSIFLDINNCLKHNTIPYVKPKIEELSGELRGFLYFEFTNNSNIFLKPGPLKSIVEMGFERLKENLKILHTNKKNYTFEIEKELGIDKVITTDPENGYINDGDLCFYIDDVLMRKSRDATYIEAGINLKRVLGRLINDIEQGINLKFSELELS
;
A
#
# COMPACT_ATOMS: atom_id res chain seq x y z
N MET A 1 2.08 16.72 -31.34
CA MET A 1 1.60 15.43 -31.87
C MET A 1 2.27 14.23 -31.19
N GLU A 2 3.18 14.41 -30.21
CA GLU A 2 4.00 13.33 -29.63
C GLU A 2 3.42 12.69 -28.35
N THR A 3 2.73 13.44 -27.47
CA THR A 3 2.28 12.93 -26.16
C THR A 3 1.17 11.88 -26.24
N HIS A 4 0.33 11.94 -27.28
CA HIS A 4 -0.77 10.97 -27.49
C HIS A 4 -0.25 9.59 -27.86
N ASP A 5 0.88 9.53 -28.57
CA ASP A 5 1.55 8.28 -28.95
C ASP A 5 2.16 7.59 -27.72
N TYR A 6 2.92 8.33 -26.89
CA TYR A 6 3.49 7.78 -25.65
C TYR A 6 2.43 7.30 -24.65
N THR A 7 1.30 8.01 -24.54
CA THR A 7 0.21 7.59 -23.63
C THR A 7 -0.37 6.23 -24.04
N ASN A 8 -0.55 6.01 -25.34
CA ASN A 8 -1.04 4.73 -25.87
C ASN A 8 0.01 3.63 -25.70
N GLN A 9 1.29 3.89 -25.98
CA GLN A 9 2.38 2.94 -25.76
C GLN A 9 2.47 2.49 -24.29
N ILE A 10 2.32 3.43 -23.34
CA ILE A 10 2.30 3.07 -21.91
C ILE A 10 1.04 2.25 -21.56
N ARG A 11 -0.12 2.55 -22.14
CA ARG A 11 -1.33 1.71 -21.96
C ARG A 11 -1.11 0.29 -22.48
N GLU A 12 -0.49 0.12 -23.65
CA GLU A 12 -0.14 -1.20 -24.19
C GLU A 12 0.83 -1.95 -23.26
N ASN A 13 1.81 -1.25 -22.66
CA ASN A 13 2.71 -1.82 -21.67
C ASN A 13 1.97 -2.28 -20.40
N ILE A 14 0.97 -1.53 -19.94
CA ILE A 14 0.10 -1.92 -18.82
C ILE A 14 -0.66 -3.20 -19.16
N GLU A 15 -1.33 -3.25 -20.32
CA GLU A 15 -2.06 -4.43 -20.78
C GLU A 15 -1.15 -5.66 -20.91
N TYR A 16 0.06 -5.46 -21.42
CA TYR A 16 1.07 -6.51 -21.49
C TYR A 16 1.48 -7.02 -20.10
N GLN A 17 1.73 -6.13 -19.12
CA GLN A 17 2.04 -6.56 -17.75
C GLN A 17 0.87 -7.33 -17.10
N ILE A 18 -0.37 -6.93 -17.34
CA ILE A 18 -1.57 -7.66 -16.84
C ILE A 18 -1.64 -9.08 -17.43
N LYS A 19 -1.43 -9.21 -18.75
CA LYS A 19 -1.37 -10.52 -19.42
C LYS A 19 -0.22 -11.38 -18.87
N LYS A 20 0.95 -10.78 -18.67
CA LYS A 20 2.15 -11.44 -18.11
C LYS A 20 1.91 -11.94 -16.69
N LEU A 21 1.30 -11.12 -15.82
CA LEU A 21 0.90 -11.51 -14.46
C LEU A 21 -0.06 -12.71 -14.47
N SER A 22 -1.09 -12.65 -15.32
CA SER A 22 -2.06 -13.76 -15.47
C SER A 22 -1.38 -15.06 -15.90
N MET A 23 -0.44 -14.98 -16.85
CA MET A 23 0.34 -16.13 -17.31
C MET A 23 1.20 -16.72 -16.19
N PHE A 24 2.00 -15.91 -15.50
CA PHE A 24 2.83 -16.40 -14.40
C PHE A 24 2.01 -16.98 -13.25
N TRP A 25 0.87 -16.37 -12.95
CA TRP A 25 -0.03 -16.87 -11.93
C TRP A 25 -0.57 -18.26 -12.29
N SER A 26 -1.05 -18.45 -13.52
CA SER A 26 -1.55 -19.74 -14.03
C SER A 26 -0.48 -20.84 -13.96
N LEU A 27 0.77 -20.50 -14.31
CA LEU A 27 1.91 -21.43 -14.16
C LEU A 27 2.18 -21.75 -12.68
N ARG A 28 2.12 -20.73 -11.81
CA ARG A 28 2.38 -20.87 -10.38
C ARG A 28 1.31 -21.70 -9.68
N GLU A 29 0.05 -21.59 -10.07
CA GLU A 29 -1.02 -22.41 -9.46
C GLU A 29 -0.75 -23.91 -9.56
N LYS A 30 -0.17 -24.36 -10.67
CA LYS A 30 0.21 -25.77 -10.86
C LYS A 30 1.32 -26.19 -9.88
N THR A 31 2.32 -25.33 -9.68
CA THR A 31 3.44 -25.62 -8.76
C THR A 31 3.02 -25.53 -7.30
N ILE A 32 2.16 -24.57 -6.95
CA ILE A 32 1.54 -24.46 -5.62
C ILE A 32 0.75 -25.72 -5.31
N LYS A 33 -0.14 -26.14 -6.22
CA LYS A 33 -0.98 -27.33 -5.99
C LYS A 33 -0.11 -28.56 -5.69
N ARG A 34 0.90 -28.81 -6.54
CA ARG A 34 1.85 -29.90 -6.33
C ARG A 34 2.60 -29.77 -5.00
N LEU A 35 3.08 -28.57 -4.68
CA LEU A 35 3.82 -28.30 -3.44
C LEU A 35 2.95 -28.57 -2.20
N LEU A 36 1.72 -28.08 -2.19
CA LEU A 36 0.79 -28.31 -1.08
C LEU A 36 0.37 -29.79 -0.97
N GLU A 37 0.17 -30.48 -2.09
CA GLU A 37 -0.08 -31.94 -2.10
C GLU A 37 1.10 -32.74 -1.53
N GLU A 38 2.34 -32.40 -1.89
CA GLU A 38 3.55 -33.02 -1.34
C GLU A 38 3.62 -32.82 0.18
N VAL A 39 3.40 -31.58 0.63
CA VAL A 39 3.46 -31.19 2.04
C VAL A 39 2.35 -31.87 2.86
N VAL A 40 1.10 -31.85 2.40
CA VAL A 40 -0.04 -32.52 3.07
C VAL A 40 0.20 -34.04 3.19
N ASN A 41 0.81 -34.65 2.17
CA ASN A 41 1.18 -36.07 2.20
C ASN A 41 2.48 -36.36 2.97
N LYS A 42 3.00 -35.39 3.74
CA LYS A 42 4.23 -35.50 4.54
C LYS A 42 5.45 -35.92 3.71
N LYS A 43 5.47 -35.57 2.43
CA LYS A 43 6.63 -35.76 1.55
C LYS A 43 7.57 -34.57 1.66
N ILE A 44 8.86 -34.81 1.50
CA ILE A 44 9.84 -33.74 1.32
C ILE A 44 9.50 -33.09 -0.04
N PRO A 45 9.25 -31.77 -0.10
CA PRO A 45 8.95 -31.10 -1.35
C PRO A 45 10.06 -31.26 -2.37
N ASP A 46 9.69 -31.39 -3.64
CA ASP A 46 10.65 -31.45 -4.73
C ASP A 46 11.39 -30.10 -4.86
N ASN A 47 12.72 -30.14 -4.79
CA ASN A 47 13.58 -28.96 -4.91
C ASN A 47 13.39 -28.23 -6.24
N GLU A 48 13.15 -28.96 -7.33
CA GLU A 48 12.87 -28.34 -8.63
C GLU A 48 11.56 -27.55 -8.58
N ASN A 49 10.50 -28.15 -8.04
CA ASN A 49 9.20 -27.49 -7.87
C ASN A 49 9.27 -26.26 -6.94
N LEU A 50 10.06 -26.33 -5.85
CA LEU A 50 10.33 -25.19 -4.97
C LEU A 50 11.02 -24.04 -5.72
N ASN A 51 12.08 -24.34 -6.49
CA ASN A 51 12.82 -23.34 -7.25
C ASN A 51 11.94 -22.68 -8.33
N ILE A 52 11.13 -23.47 -9.04
CA ILE A 52 10.18 -22.93 -10.02
C ILE A 52 9.13 -22.05 -9.33
N ASN A 53 8.59 -22.48 -8.17
CA ASN A 53 7.62 -21.68 -7.42
C ASN A 53 8.22 -20.33 -6.97
N GLN A 54 9.46 -20.32 -6.49
CA GLN A 54 10.17 -19.10 -6.13
C GLN A 54 10.38 -18.20 -7.35
N ALA A 55 10.92 -18.73 -8.45
CA ALA A 55 11.17 -17.95 -9.67
C ALA A 55 9.89 -17.33 -10.24
N LEU A 56 8.76 -18.06 -10.20
CA LEU A 56 7.46 -17.54 -10.58
C LEU A 56 6.96 -16.48 -9.61
N THR A 57 7.18 -16.66 -8.30
CA THR A 57 6.84 -15.65 -7.29
C THR A 57 7.61 -14.36 -7.53
N ASP A 58 8.92 -14.43 -7.73
CA ASP A 58 9.77 -13.27 -8.02
C ASP A 58 9.32 -12.57 -9.30
N SER A 59 8.96 -13.35 -10.32
CA SER A 59 8.45 -12.82 -11.59
C SER A 59 7.11 -12.09 -11.41
N ILE A 60 6.21 -12.63 -10.58
CA ILE A 60 4.93 -12.00 -10.23
C ILE A 60 5.15 -10.70 -9.46
N MET A 61 5.99 -10.72 -8.42
CA MET A 61 6.29 -9.55 -7.58
C MET A 61 6.95 -8.43 -8.38
N ASN A 62 7.87 -8.78 -9.28
CA ASN A 62 8.49 -7.81 -10.18
C ASN A 62 7.50 -7.23 -11.19
N SER A 63 6.67 -8.07 -11.82
CA SER A 63 5.64 -7.59 -12.75
C SER A 63 4.58 -6.75 -12.06
N MET A 64 4.24 -7.03 -10.79
CA MET A 64 3.35 -6.19 -9.98
C MET A 64 3.95 -4.79 -9.79
N ALA A 65 5.22 -4.71 -9.39
CA ALA A 65 5.89 -3.42 -9.20
C ALA A 65 5.98 -2.63 -10.52
N SER A 66 6.36 -3.29 -11.61
CA SER A 66 6.41 -2.65 -12.94
C SER A 66 5.03 -2.16 -13.41
N LEU A 67 3.96 -2.92 -13.12
CA LEU A 67 2.60 -2.52 -13.45
C LEU A 67 2.21 -1.21 -12.73
N ILE A 68 2.54 -1.08 -11.45
CA ILE A 68 2.32 0.15 -10.68
C ILE A 68 3.14 1.31 -11.25
N ASP A 69 4.40 1.07 -11.60
CA ASP A 69 5.27 2.09 -12.20
C ASP A 69 4.72 2.57 -13.55
N TYR A 70 4.29 1.66 -14.43
CA TYR A 70 3.67 2.05 -15.71
C TYR A 70 2.36 2.81 -15.51
N TYR A 71 1.52 2.42 -14.56
CA TYR A 71 0.30 3.16 -14.23
C TYR A 71 0.62 4.58 -13.74
N TYR A 72 1.66 4.74 -12.92
CA TYR A 72 2.10 6.06 -12.46
C TYR A 72 2.58 6.96 -13.62
N ILE A 73 3.38 6.41 -14.54
CA ILE A 73 3.79 7.12 -15.77
C ILE A 73 2.55 7.52 -16.59
N TYR A 74 1.61 6.59 -16.77
CA TYR A 74 0.37 6.81 -17.50
C TYR A 74 -0.40 8.01 -16.93
N CYS A 75 -0.58 8.05 -15.61
CA CYS A 75 -1.27 9.14 -14.93
C CYS A 75 -0.60 10.48 -15.22
N PHE A 76 0.74 10.56 -15.15
CA PHE A 76 1.46 11.80 -15.43
C PHE A 76 1.35 12.26 -16.88
N LEU A 77 1.45 11.35 -17.84
CA LEU A 77 1.23 11.67 -19.25
C LEU A 77 -0.19 12.20 -19.49
N ARG A 78 -1.19 11.54 -18.88
CA ARG A 78 -2.61 11.97 -18.96
C ARG A 78 -2.87 13.32 -18.28
N MET A 79 -2.08 13.67 -17.27
CA MET A 79 -2.10 14.98 -16.62
C MET A 79 -1.34 16.06 -17.41
N GLY A 80 -0.67 15.72 -18.51
CA GLY A 80 -0.05 16.66 -19.44
C GLY A 80 1.46 16.85 -19.27
N ILE A 81 2.16 16.00 -18.50
CA ILE A 81 3.63 16.06 -18.48
C ILE A 81 4.18 15.68 -19.86
N ASN A 82 5.25 16.36 -20.29
CA ASN A 82 6.02 15.89 -21.45
C ASN A 82 6.80 14.61 -21.04
N ALA A 83 6.78 13.58 -21.87
CA ALA A 83 7.44 12.30 -21.61
C ALA A 83 8.92 12.48 -21.26
N GLN A 84 9.61 13.44 -21.89
CA GLN A 84 11.03 13.74 -21.64
C GLN A 84 11.29 14.26 -20.21
N ASN A 85 10.28 14.79 -19.53
CA ASN A 85 10.39 15.34 -18.17
C ASN A 85 10.10 14.29 -17.08
N ILE A 86 9.70 13.06 -17.45
CA ILE A 86 9.47 11.97 -16.51
C ILE A 86 10.83 11.41 -16.06
N THR A 87 11.37 11.96 -14.99
CA THR A 87 12.68 11.56 -14.42
C THR A 87 12.58 10.54 -13.29
N LYS A 88 11.37 10.33 -12.75
CA LYS A 88 11.09 9.37 -11.66
C LYS A 88 10.02 8.40 -12.10
N VAL A 89 10.43 7.16 -12.34
CA VAL A 89 9.56 6.09 -12.86
C VAL A 89 8.98 5.24 -11.73
N GLN A 90 9.69 5.17 -10.60
CA GLN A 90 9.31 4.35 -9.46
C GLN A 90 8.22 5.03 -8.64
N TYR A 91 7.08 4.36 -8.49
CA TYR A 91 6.02 4.80 -7.61
C TYR A 91 6.49 4.82 -6.14
N ARG A 92 6.07 5.85 -5.41
CA ARG A 92 6.19 5.92 -3.96
C ARG A 92 4.83 6.21 -3.35
N PRO A 93 4.34 5.37 -2.42
CA PRO A 93 3.07 5.63 -1.76
C PRO A 93 3.08 6.96 -1.02
N LEU A 94 1.99 7.73 -1.16
CA LEU A 94 1.73 8.86 -0.27
C LEU A 94 1.25 8.32 1.07
N ASN A 95 2.12 8.40 2.06
CA ASN A 95 1.86 7.95 3.42
C ASN A 95 2.17 9.06 4.45
N ASN A 96 1.93 8.80 5.74
CA ASN A 96 2.19 9.80 6.78
C ASN A 96 3.65 10.22 6.87
N PHE A 97 4.61 9.36 6.54
CA PHE A 97 6.02 9.78 6.50
C PHE A 97 6.23 10.89 5.46
N ASN A 98 5.65 10.74 4.27
CA ASN A 98 5.70 11.78 3.24
C ASN A 98 4.97 13.06 3.69
N ILE A 99 3.79 12.94 4.30
CA ILE A 99 3.00 14.07 4.80
C ILE A 99 3.80 14.86 5.85
N ARG A 100 4.38 14.18 6.84
CA ARG A 100 5.18 14.80 7.91
C ARG A 100 6.42 15.53 7.37
N LYS A 101 7.03 15.00 6.30
CA LYS A 101 8.20 15.59 5.66
C LYS A 101 7.88 16.84 4.84
N THR A 102 6.70 16.89 4.22
CA THR A 102 6.28 18.02 3.38
C THR A 102 5.46 19.05 4.14
N TYR A 103 5.09 18.77 5.39
CA TYR A 103 4.35 19.72 6.21
C TYR A 103 5.23 20.93 6.58
N PRO A 104 4.74 22.18 6.41
CA PRO A 104 5.46 23.36 6.85
C PRO A 104 5.65 23.31 8.37
N SER A 105 6.87 23.01 8.82
CA SER A 105 7.16 22.85 10.25
C SER A 105 6.94 24.16 11.00
N LYS A 106 6.05 24.15 11.98
CA LYS A 106 6.01 25.16 13.04
C LYS A 106 6.34 24.48 14.37
N GLY A 107 7.63 24.37 14.66
CA GLY A 107 8.15 23.92 15.95
C GLY A 107 9.66 24.09 15.94
N LYS A 108 10.20 24.94 16.82
CA LYS A 108 11.60 25.42 16.76
C LYS A 108 12.68 24.34 16.91
N ASN A 109 12.37 23.07 17.17
CA ASN A 109 13.36 22.02 17.46
C ASN A 109 13.06 20.61 16.92
N GLU A 110 12.01 20.37 16.10
CA GLU A 110 11.69 19.02 15.60
C GLU A 110 11.99 18.87 14.09
N LYS A 111 12.63 17.74 13.71
CA LYS A 111 12.95 17.44 12.30
C LYS A 111 11.71 17.06 11.45
N LEU A 112 10.60 16.62 12.07
CA LEU A 112 9.35 16.21 11.42
C LEU A 112 8.16 16.50 12.36
N ALA A 113 7.12 17.21 11.90
CA ALA A 113 5.90 17.45 12.68
C ALA A 113 5.14 16.14 12.99
N SER A 114 4.39 16.05 14.09
CA SER A 114 3.61 14.84 14.40
C SER A 114 2.30 14.73 13.61
N MET A 115 1.82 13.49 13.44
CA MET A 115 0.39 13.11 13.36
C MET A 115 -0.64 14.17 13.78
N GLU A 116 -0.59 14.38 15.09
CA GLU A 116 -1.58 15.11 15.86
C GLU A 116 -1.45 16.61 15.64
N ASP A 117 -0.23 17.13 15.56
CA ASP A 117 0.03 18.55 15.27
C ASP A 117 -0.53 18.93 13.89
N ILE A 118 -0.28 18.07 12.88
CA ILE A 118 -0.77 18.28 11.52
C ILE A 118 -2.30 18.32 11.48
N ARG A 119 -2.97 17.43 12.22
CA ARG A 119 -4.43 17.39 12.33
C ARG A 119 -4.96 18.63 13.04
N ASN A 120 -4.35 19.02 14.15
CA ASN A 120 -4.81 20.14 14.96
C ASN A 120 -4.63 21.47 14.23
N ASP A 121 -3.43 21.76 13.69
CA ASP A 121 -3.18 22.98 12.89
C ASP A 121 -4.10 23.03 11.66
N THR A 122 -4.42 21.87 11.07
CA THR A 122 -5.34 21.87 9.93
C THR A 122 -6.80 22.06 10.34
N ARG A 123 -7.25 21.49 11.46
CA ARG A 123 -8.59 21.78 12.03
C ARG A 123 -8.77 23.26 12.32
N GLU A 124 -7.76 23.89 12.92
CA GLU A 124 -7.76 25.33 13.17
C GLU A 124 -7.85 26.13 11.86
N LYS A 125 -7.11 25.74 10.82
CA LYS A 125 -7.18 26.36 9.50
C LYS A 125 -8.56 26.21 8.85
N ILE A 126 -9.18 25.03 8.94
CA ILE A 126 -10.55 24.80 8.44
C ILE A 126 -11.51 25.76 9.13
N ILE A 127 -11.56 25.73 10.47
CA ILE A 127 -12.46 26.61 11.25
C ILE A 127 -12.24 28.07 10.86
N LYS A 128 -10.98 28.48 10.72
CA LYS A 128 -10.63 29.86 10.38
C LYS A 128 -11.08 30.27 8.97
N ILE A 129 -10.99 29.37 7.99
CA ILE A 129 -11.18 29.70 6.57
C ILE A 129 -12.60 29.40 6.09
N SER A 130 -13.20 28.29 6.52
CA SER A 130 -14.57 27.91 6.12
C SER A 130 -15.64 28.35 7.11
N GLN A 131 -15.27 28.75 8.34
CA GLN A 131 -16.21 28.98 9.46
C GLN A 131 -17.10 27.77 9.78
N GLN A 132 -16.75 26.58 9.27
CA GLN A 132 -17.48 25.35 9.53
C GLN A 132 -16.79 24.54 10.63
N ASP A 133 -17.59 23.79 11.37
CA ASP A 133 -17.08 22.72 12.22
C ASP A 133 -16.48 21.62 11.32
N PRO A 134 -15.20 21.26 11.48
CA PRO A 134 -14.58 20.19 10.72
C PRO A 134 -15.41 18.89 10.76
N SER A 135 -16.12 18.61 11.87
CA SER A 135 -16.95 17.41 11.98
C SER A 135 -18.09 17.33 10.95
N LYS A 136 -18.42 18.45 10.28
CA LYS A 136 -19.45 18.54 9.23
C LYS A 136 -18.91 18.34 7.82
N LEU A 137 -17.60 18.32 7.62
CA LEU A 137 -17.00 18.02 6.33
C LEU A 137 -17.26 16.56 5.95
N SER A 138 -17.58 16.30 4.68
CA SER A 138 -17.72 14.93 4.20
C SER A 138 -16.35 14.26 4.14
N GLY A 139 -16.27 12.93 4.30
CA GLY A 139 -15.01 12.18 4.22
C GLY A 139 -14.22 12.43 2.93
N ASN A 140 -14.91 12.80 1.84
CA ASN A 140 -14.30 13.12 0.55
C ASN A 140 -13.64 14.50 0.51
N ASP A 141 -14.01 15.44 1.41
CA ASP A 141 -13.42 16.78 1.46
C ASP A 141 -12.16 16.83 2.33
N TYR A 142 -11.79 15.71 2.95
CA TYR A 142 -10.64 15.61 3.84
C TYR A 142 -9.31 15.33 3.14
N TRP A 143 -9.31 14.80 1.92
CA TRP A 143 -8.04 14.50 1.26
C TRP A 143 -7.13 15.73 1.04
N PRO A 144 -7.62 16.94 0.70
CA PRO A 144 -6.75 18.09 0.44
C PRO A 144 -5.99 18.51 1.70
N ILE A 145 -6.61 18.32 2.87
CA ILE A 145 -6.06 18.59 4.20
C ILE A 145 -4.82 17.73 4.47
N PHE A 146 -4.89 16.43 4.17
CA PHE A 146 -3.82 15.50 4.48
C PHE A 146 -2.78 15.40 3.37
N PHE A 147 -3.22 15.39 2.11
CA PHE A 147 -2.36 15.09 0.97
C PHE A 147 -2.03 16.28 0.11
N GLY A 148 -2.73 17.42 0.21
CA GLY A 148 -2.54 18.56 -0.69
C GLY A 148 -1.08 19.03 -0.79
N ASN A 149 -0.42 19.25 0.35
CA ASN A 149 1.00 19.61 0.40
C ASN A 149 1.91 18.53 -0.18
N ALA A 150 1.64 17.25 0.11
CA ALA A 150 2.44 16.14 -0.38
C ALA A 150 2.28 15.95 -1.91
N ILE A 151 1.05 16.06 -2.42
CA ILE A 151 0.73 16.02 -3.85
C ILE A 151 1.41 17.18 -4.58
N VAL A 152 1.27 18.41 -4.10
CA VAL A 152 1.95 19.57 -4.70
C VAL A 152 3.47 19.41 -4.65
N GLY A 153 4.02 18.88 -3.55
CA GLY A 153 5.44 18.54 -3.46
C GLY A 153 5.87 17.55 -4.55
N HIS A 154 5.10 16.48 -4.76
CA HIS A 154 5.35 15.52 -5.83
C HIS A 154 5.24 16.14 -7.24
N LEU A 155 4.23 16.99 -7.49
CA LEU A 155 4.06 17.67 -8.78
C LEU A 155 5.17 18.69 -9.07
N LYS A 156 5.74 19.32 -8.04
CA LYS A 156 6.95 20.15 -8.18
C LYS A 156 8.18 19.32 -8.52
N ASP A 157 8.35 18.19 -7.83
CA ASP A 157 9.46 17.26 -8.05
C ASP A 157 9.49 16.69 -9.47
N THR A 158 8.33 16.63 -10.12
CA THR A 158 8.17 16.15 -11.50
C THR A 158 8.17 17.30 -12.53
N GLY A 159 8.27 18.55 -12.09
CA GLY A 159 8.25 19.73 -12.97
C GLY A 159 6.87 20.07 -13.54
N MET A 160 5.80 19.46 -13.02
CA MET A 160 4.42 19.74 -13.44
C MET A 160 3.83 20.96 -12.73
N MET A 161 4.50 21.46 -11.69
CA MET A 161 4.18 22.73 -11.02
C MET A 161 5.46 23.52 -10.76
N GLU A 162 5.36 24.84 -10.75
CA GLU A 162 6.48 25.70 -10.36
C GLU A 162 6.92 25.43 -8.93
N LYS A 163 8.24 25.47 -8.67
CA LYS A 163 8.81 25.21 -7.33
C LYS A 163 8.28 26.18 -6.27
N THR A 164 7.94 27.39 -6.68
CA THR A 164 7.37 28.48 -5.87
C THR A 164 5.88 28.30 -5.54
N SER A 165 5.14 27.46 -6.27
CA SER A 165 3.69 27.29 -6.10
C SER A 165 3.35 26.58 -4.80
N ASN A 166 2.73 27.24 -3.82
CA ASN A 166 2.31 26.55 -2.60
C ASN A 166 0.92 25.94 -2.75
N PHE A 167 0.67 24.84 -2.03
CA PHE A 167 -0.69 24.37 -1.87
C PHE A 167 -1.45 25.44 -1.09
N LYS A 168 -2.45 26.03 -1.72
CA LYS A 168 -3.30 27.03 -1.09
C LYS A 168 -4.48 26.32 -0.46
N PHE A 169 -4.73 26.62 0.79
CA PHE A 169 -5.90 26.15 1.51
C PHE A 169 -6.91 27.29 1.49
N GLU A 170 -7.76 27.32 0.48
CA GLU A 170 -8.83 28.31 0.31
C GLU A 170 -10.18 27.55 0.29
N TYR A 171 -11.24 28.14 0.82
CA TYR A 171 -12.58 27.56 0.87
C TYR A 171 -13.56 28.49 0.16
N CYS A 172 -14.30 27.97 -0.82
CA CYS A 172 -15.28 28.70 -1.60
C CYS A 172 -16.44 27.78 -1.95
N ASP A 173 -17.67 28.29 -1.95
CA ASP A 173 -18.88 27.57 -2.36
C ASP A 173 -18.99 26.17 -1.73
N ASP A 174 -18.83 26.11 -0.41
CA ASP A 174 -18.89 24.90 0.41
C ASP A 174 -17.84 23.81 0.06
N SER A 175 -16.75 24.16 -0.62
CA SER A 175 -15.66 23.23 -0.97
C SER A 175 -14.27 23.86 -0.86
N PHE A 176 -13.23 23.02 -0.71
CA PHE A 176 -11.84 23.49 -0.78
C PHE A 176 -11.44 23.77 -2.21
N LEU A 177 -10.91 24.97 -2.47
CA LEU A 177 -10.29 25.30 -3.74
C LEU A 177 -8.96 24.56 -3.88
N VAL A 178 -8.93 23.61 -4.81
CA VAL A 178 -7.75 22.81 -5.10
C VAL A 178 -7.39 22.97 -6.56
N SER A 179 -6.08 23.08 -6.87
CA SER A 179 -5.64 23.16 -8.26
C SER A 179 -6.14 21.93 -9.04
N SER A 180 -6.62 22.17 -10.27
CA SER A 180 -7.12 21.10 -11.14
C SER A 180 -6.12 19.96 -11.30
N LEU A 181 -4.83 20.29 -11.33
CA LEU A 181 -3.76 19.30 -11.41
C LEU A 181 -3.62 18.45 -10.14
N ALA A 182 -3.72 19.05 -8.95
CA ALA A 182 -3.69 18.28 -7.70
C ALA A 182 -4.95 17.40 -7.55
N ARG A 183 -6.11 17.88 -8.02
CA ARG A 183 -7.34 17.08 -8.07
C ARG A 183 -7.21 15.90 -9.05
N LYS A 184 -6.71 16.13 -10.26
CA LYS A 184 -6.42 15.05 -11.23
C LYS A 184 -5.47 13.99 -10.64
N TYR A 185 -4.43 14.42 -9.93
CA TYR A 185 -3.53 13.50 -9.22
C TYR A 185 -4.29 12.66 -8.18
N HIS A 186 -5.13 13.30 -7.37
CA HIS A 186 -5.92 12.61 -6.35
C HIS A 186 -6.81 11.52 -6.97
N GLU A 187 -7.61 11.87 -7.96
CA GLU A 187 -8.52 10.93 -8.63
C GLU A 187 -7.79 9.72 -9.23
N TYR A 188 -6.61 9.94 -9.81
CA TYR A 188 -5.79 8.86 -10.36
C TYR A 188 -5.14 7.98 -9.27
N MET A 189 -4.71 8.57 -8.15
CA MET A 189 -3.76 7.92 -7.23
C MET A 189 -4.33 7.56 -5.86
N TYR A 190 -5.54 8.00 -5.50
CA TYR A 190 -6.07 7.83 -4.13
C TYR A 190 -6.11 6.37 -3.65
N ARG A 191 -6.27 5.40 -4.56
CA ARG A 191 -6.29 3.97 -4.26
C ARG A 191 -4.95 3.44 -3.72
N PHE A 192 -3.89 4.20 -3.93
CA PHE A 192 -2.55 3.84 -3.49
C PHE A 192 -2.09 4.66 -2.27
N TYR A 193 -2.99 5.44 -1.66
CA TYR A 193 -2.69 6.22 -0.46
C TYR A 193 -2.63 5.33 0.78
N CYS A 194 -1.81 5.72 1.76
CA CYS A 194 -1.58 4.99 3.00
C CYS A 194 -1.58 5.95 4.20
N ASN A 195 -2.74 6.39 4.66
CA ASN A 195 -2.90 7.11 5.93
C ASN A 195 -4.18 6.69 6.67
N GLU A 196 -4.47 7.38 7.77
CA GLU A 196 -5.56 7.09 8.70
C GLU A 196 -6.94 7.12 8.02
N HIS A 197 -7.11 8.03 7.06
CA HIS A 197 -8.37 8.24 6.36
C HIS A 197 -8.43 7.52 5.01
N PHE A 198 -7.27 7.20 4.43
CA PHE A 198 -7.10 6.61 3.11
C PHE A 198 -6.05 5.50 3.21
N SER A 199 -6.50 4.31 3.62
CA SER A 199 -5.65 3.15 3.84
C SER A 199 -5.64 2.15 2.67
N HIS A 200 -6.24 2.50 1.54
CA HIS A 200 -6.46 1.61 0.39
C HIS A 200 -5.16 1.00 -0.17
N GLY A 201 -4.04 1.70 -0.07
CA GLY A 201 -2.76 1.27 -0.62
C GLY A 201 -1.91 0.39 0.29
N VAL A 202 -2.35 0.11 1.53
CA VAL A 202 -1.53 -0.58 2.53
C VAL A 202 -1.10 -1.97 2.05
N LYS A 203 -2.04 -2.75 1.49
CA LYS A 203 -1.75 -4.05 0.85
C LYS A 203 -0.70 -3.96 -0.26
N TYR A 204 -0.77 -2.93 -1.11
CA TYR A 204 0.21 -2.74 -2.18
C TYR A 204 1.58 -2.39 -1.63
N SER A 205 1.63 -1.56 -0.58
CA SER A 205 2.89 -1.22 0.10
C SER A 205 3.58 -2.45 0.68
N ILE A 206 2.84 -3.36 1.30
CA ILE A 206 3.39 -4.61 1.86
C ILE A 206 4.10 -5.41 0.76
N PHE A 207 3.43 -5.69 -0.36
CA PHE A 207 4.03 -6.49 -1.43
C PHE A 207 5.13 -5.73 -2.20
N LEU A 208 5.04 -4.41 -2.36
CA LEU A 208 6.13 -3.61 -2.91
C LEU A 208 7.40 -3.67 -2.04
N ASP A 209 7.26 -3.69 -0.72
CA ASP A 209 8.39 -3.85 0.20
C ASP A 209 8.98 -5.26 0.14
N ILE A 210 8.14 -6.30 0.07
CA ILE A 210 8.61 -7.69 -0.17
C ILE A 210 9.40 -7.76 -1.49
N ASN A 211 8.90 -7.16 -2.56
CA ASN A 211 9.59 -7.11 -3.86
C ASN A 211 10.95 -6.38 -3.77
N ASN A 212 11.03 -5.30 -2.99
CA ASN A 212 12.29 -4.60 -2.78
C ASN A 212 13.31 -5.51 -2.08
N CYS A 213 12.91 -6.30 -1.08
CA CYS A 213 13.79 -7.28 -0.44
C CYS A 213 14.25 -8.37 -1.42
N LEU A 214 13.35 -8.88 -2.27
CA LEU A 214 13.72 -9.88 -3.28
C LEU A 214 14.82 -9.35 -4.22
N LYS A 215 14.76 -8.08 -4.62
CA LYS A 215 15.77 -7.44 -5.50
C LYS A 215 17.17 -7.34 -4.88
N HIS A 216 17.29 -7.36 -3.57
CA HIS A 216 18.58 -7.33 -2.88
C HIS A 216 19.21 -8.72 -2.71
N ASN A 217 18.64 -9.76 -3.34
CA ASN A 217 18.99 -11.17 -3.12
C ASN A 217 18.95 -11.56 -1.64
N THR A 218 18.24 -10.79 -0.83
CA THR A 218 17.96 -11.15 0.55
C THR A 218 16.85 -12.17 0.55
N ILE A 219 16.99 -13.16 1.42
CA ILE A 219 16.02 -14.22 1.60
C ILE A 219 14.71 -13.60 2.12
N PRO A 220 13.64 -13.62 1.31
CA PRO A 220 12.48 -14.38 1.74
C PRO A 220 12.27 -15.58 0.82
N TYR A 221 12.34 -16.78 1.37
CA TYR A 221 11.85 -17.97 0.70
C TYR A 221 10.34 -18.05 0.91
N VAL A 222 9.61 -18.41 -0.16
CA VAL A 222 8.23 -18.86 -0.03
C VAL A 222 8.23 -20.25 0.62
N LYS A 223 7.79 -20.32 1.88
CA LYS A 223 7.74 -21.58 2.64
C LYS A 223 6.32 -22.11 2.74
N PRO A 224 6.10 -23.42 2.49
CA PRO A 224 4.83 -24.04 2.79
C PRO A 224 4.65 -24.26 4.30
N LYS A 225 3.43 -24.09 4.78
CA LYS A 225 3.02 -24.42 6.14
C LYS A 225 1.65 -25.11 6.11
N ILE A 226 1.48 -26.14 6.94
CA ILE A 226 0.17 -26.76 7.18
C ILE A 226 -0.37 -26.19 8.47
N GLU A 227 -1.65 -25.85 8.48
CA GLU A 227 -2.34 -25.29 9.63
C GLU A 227 -3.64 -26.03 9.85
N GLU A 228 -4.00 -26.24 11.10
CA GLU A 228 -5.34 -26.68 11.48
C GLU A 228 -6.18 -25.42 11.75
N LEU A 229 -7.28 -25.27 11.02
CA LEU A 229 -8.23 -24.16 11.13
C LEU A 229 -9.64 -24.74 11.21
N SER A 230 -10.36 -24.46 12.30
CA SER A 230 -11.69 -25.03 12.56
C SER A 230 -11.77 -26.56 12.39
N GLY A 231 -10.71 -27.30 12.74
CA GLY A 231 -10.62 -28.76 12.59
C GLY A 231 -10.28 -29.25 11.17
N GLU A 232 -10.01 -28.34 10.22
CA GLU A 232 -9.55 -28.67 8.87
C GLU A 232 -8.07 -28.38 8.69
N LEU A 233 -7.33 -29.33 8.11
CA LEU A 233 -5.95 -29.10 7.69
C LEU A 233 -5.92 -28.31 6.37
N ARG A 234 -5.26 -27.16 6.39
CA ARG A 234 -5.10 -26.26 5.24
C ARG A 234 -3.63 -25.96 5.00
N GLY A 235 -3.23 -26.02 3.73
CA GLY A 235 -1.88 -25.68 3.30
C GLY A 235 -1.79 -24.23 2.83
N PHE A 236 -0.77 -23.53 3.30
CA PHE A 236 -0.49 -22.14 2.96
C PHE A 236 0.95 -21.98 2.47
N LEU A 237 1.19 -20.90 1.74
CA LEU A 237 2.53 -20.46 1.38
C LEU A 237 2.79 -19.11 2.03
N TYR A 238 3.98 -18.91 2.58
CA TYR A 238 4.34 -17.68 3.28
C TYR A 238 5.69 -17.14 2.81
N PHE A 239 5.78 -15.81 2.64
CA PHE A 239 7.05 -15.11 2.70
C PHE A 239 7.51 -15.05 4.17
N GLU A 240 8.73 -15.46 4.45
CA GLU A 240 9.31 -15.40 5.79
C GLU A 240 10.28 -14.24 5.95
N PHE A 241 10.07 -13.43 6.98
CA PHE A 241 10.96 -12.37 7.43
C PHE A 241 11.43 -12.65 8.84
N THR A 242 12.70 -13.03 8.99
CA THR A 242 13.32 -13.13 10.31
C THR A 242 13.46 -11.73 10.93
N ASN A 243 13.58 -11.65 12.25
CA ASN A 243 13.81 -10.37 12.93
C ASN A 243 15.04 -9.60 12.38
N ASN A 244 16.05 -10.31 11.87
CA ASN A 244 17.26 -9.71 11.27
C ASN A 244 17.05 -9.17 9.85
N SER A 245 15.97 -9.56 9.17
CA SER A 245 15.65 -9.11 7.81
C SER A 245 15.14 -7.67 7.76
N ASN A 246 14.89 -7.03 8.91
CA ASN A 246 14.34 -5.68 9.02
C ASN A 246 15.18 -4.58 8.35
N ILE A 247 16.49 -4.78 8.21
CA ILE A 247 17.42 -3.83 7.61
C ILE A 247 17.13 -3.56 6.14
N PHE A 248 16.51 -4.52 5.44
CA PHE A 248 16.16 -4.43 4.02
C PHE A 248 14.75 -3.91 3.78
N LEU A 249 13.95 -3.77 4.84
CA LEU A 249 12.61 -3.22 4.77
C LEU A 249 12.63 -1.69 4.82
N LYS A 250 11.78 -1.07 4.00
CA LYS A 250 11.55 0.38 4.03
C LYS A 250 10.65 0.75 5.21
N PRO A 251 10.73 1.99 5.72
CA PRO A 251 9.78 2.47 6.73
C PRO A 251 8.34 2.32 6.23
N GLY A 252 7.50 1.60 6.98
CA GLY A 252 6.14 1.27 6.59
C GLY A 252 5.50 0.17 7.44
N PRO A 253 4.29 -0.29 7.06
CA PRO A 253 3.53 -1.28 7.82
C PRO A 253 4.28 -2.59 8.06
N LEU A 254 4.89 -3.15 7.00
CA LEU A 254 5.60 -4.42 7.09
C LEU A 254 6.81 -4.33 8.04
N LYS A 255 7.64 -3.30 7.89
CA LYS A 255 8.82 -3.10 8.77
C LYS A 255 8.43 -2.99 10.23
N SER A 256 7.40 -2.20 10.52
CA SER A 256 6.97 -1.95 11.90
C SER A 256 6.50 -3.24 12.58
N ILE A 257 5.76 -4.08 11.85
CA ILE A 257 5.31 -5.39 12.35
C ILE A 257 6.48 -6.35 12.56
N VAL A 258 7.45 -6.37 11.64
CA VAL A 258 8.66 -7.19 11.77
C VAL A 258 9.46 -6.78 13.02
N GLU A 259 9.64 -5.47 13.23
CA GLU A 259 10.39 -4.91 14.36
C GLU A 259 9.67 -5.01 15.72
N MET A 260 8.33 -5.04 15.71
CA MET A 260 7.55 -5.16 16.94
C MET A 260 7.81 -6.51 17.61
N GLY A 261 8.13 -6.50 18.91
CA GLY A 261 8.31 -7.73 19.68
C GLY A 261 7.02 -8.55 19.81
N PHE A 262 7.15 -9.88 19.85
CA PHE A 262 6.03 -10.83 19.91
C PHE A 262 5.05 -10.53 21.06
N GLU A 263 5.53 -10.35 22.30
CA GLU A 263 4.65 -10.12 23.46
C GLU A 263 3.90 -8.77 23.35
N ARG A 264 4.57 -7.73 22.84
CA ARG A 264 3.92 -6.43 22.59
C ARG A 264 2.83 -6.56 21.53
N LEU A 265 3.07 -7.31 20.45
CA LEU A 265 2.06 -7.55 19.42
C LEU A 265 0.89 -8.38 19.96
N LYS A 266 1.17 -9.41 20.76
CA LYS A 266 0.16 -10.28 21.39
C LYS A 266 -0.82 -9.50 22.25
N GLU A 267 -0.33 -8.63 23.12
CA GLU A 267 -1.20 -7.83 23.99
C GLU A 267 -2.06 -6.85 23.17
N ASN A 268 -1.47 -6.22 22.15
CA ASN A 268 -2.22 -5.36 21.24
C ASN A 268 -3.32 -6.11 20.48
N LEU A 269 -3.03 -7.31 19.96
CA LEU A 269 -4.01 -8.14 19.25
C LEU A 269 -5.13 -8.64 20.18
N LYS A 270 -4.80 -8.96 21.44
CA LYS A 270 -5.79 -9.32 22.47
C LYS A 270 -6.78 -8.18 22.72
N ILE A 271 -6.28 -6.95 22.87
CA ILE A 271 -7.13 -5.76 23.05
C ILE A 271 -7.99 -5.54 21.80
N LEU A 272 -7.40 -5.62 20.61
CA LEU A 272 -8.13 -5.48 19.34
C LEU A 272 -9.26 -6.52 19.20
N HIS A 273 -8.96 -7.79 19.48
CA HIS A 273 -9.92 -8.88 19.36
C HIS A 273 -11.10 -8.73 20.35
N THR A 274 -10.84 -8.23 21.55
CA THR A 274 -11.84 -8.02 22.60
C THR A 274 -12.62 -6.71 22.44
N ASN A 275 -12.01 -5.65 21.91
CA ASN A 275 -12.60 -4.31 21.82
C ASN A 275 -12.66 -3.78 20.37
N LYS A 276 -13.35 -4.55 19.51
CA LYS A 276 -13.40 -4.39 18.04
C LYS A 276 -13.85 -3.00 17.51
N LYS A 277 -14.54 -2.18 18.31
CA LYS A 277 -15.20 -0.95 17.82
C LYS A 277 -14.45 0.35 18.08
N ASN A 278 -13.56 0.40 19.08
CA ASN A 278 -12.95 1.66 19.55
C ASN A 278 -11.41 1.59 19.74
N TYR A 279 -10.77 0.52 19.27
CA TYR A 279 -9.32 0.37 19.41
C TYR A 279 -8.60 0.65 18.10
N THR A 280 -7.86 1.76 18.05
CA THR A 280 -6.79 1.95 17.05
C THR A 280 -5.52 1.34 17.61
N PHE A 281 -4.95 0.40 16.87
CA PHE A 281 -3.73 -0.31 17.27
C PHE A 281 -2.58 0.68 17.49
N GLU A 282 -1.70 0.42 18.45
CA GLU A 282 -0.57 1.32 18.72
C GLU A 282 0.30 1.54 17.47
N ILE A 283 0.57 0.46 16.72
CA ILE A 283 1.30 0.53 15.45
C ILE A 283 0.56 1.29 14.37
N GLU A 284 -0.77 1.24 14.37
CA GLU A 284 -1.61 1.99 13.45
C GLU A 284 -1.43 3.48 13.73
N LYS A 285 -1.45 3.89 15.01
CA LYS A 285 -1.14 5.27 15.43
C LYS A 285 0.28 5.70 15.05
N GLU A 286 1.29 4.87 15.32
CA GLU A 286 2.70 5.15 14.98
C GLU A 286 2.89 5.33 13.47
N LEU A 287 2.25 4.48 12.67
CA LEU A 287 2.26 4.53 11.21
C LEU A 287 1.30 5.58 10.65
N GLY A 288 0.42 6.12 11.48
CA GLY A 288 -0.71 6.97 11.15
C GLY A 288 -1.73 6.33 10.19
N ILE A 289 -1.84 5.01 10.15
CA ILE A 289 -2.92 4.27 9.48
C ILE A 289 -4.01 3.96 10.53
N ASP A 290 -5.24 3.60 10.15
CA ASP A 290 -6.29 3.24 11.12
C ASP A 290 -7.16 2.12 10.57
N LYS A 291 -7.55 1.21 11.47
CA LYS A 291 -8.49 0.11 11.22
C LYS A 291 -8.12 -0.78 10.03
N VAL A 292 -6.84 -0.95 9.76
CA VAL A 292 -6.33 -1.89 8.76
C VAL A 292 -5.94 -3.22 9.36
N ILE A 293 -5.61 -3.25 10.65
CA ILE A 293 -5.26 -4.46 11.38
C ILE A 293 -6.53 -5.07 11.94
N THR A 294 -6.77 -6.33 11.61
CA THR A 294 -7.94 -7.08 12.10
C THR A 294 -7.52 -8.49 12.54
N THR A 295 -8.39 -9.14 13.31
CA THR A 295 -8.22 -10.54 13.74
C THR A 295 -9.38 -11.37 13.24
N ASP A 296 -9.14 -12.66 13.02
CA ASP A 296 -10.23 -13.59 12.71
C ASP A 296 -11.18 -13.71 13.92
N PRO A 297 -12.49 -13.42 13.76
CA PRO A 297 -13.45 -13.53 14.85
C PRO A 297 -13.73 -14.97 15.28
N GLU A 298 -13.56 -15.95 14.39
CA GLU A 298 -13.85 -17.37 14.63
C GLU A 298 -12.60 -18.11 15.12
N ASN A 299 -11.46 -17.92 14.44
CA ASN A 299 -10.21 -18.61 14.76
C ASN A 299 -9.35 -17.88 15.82
N GLY A 300 -9.72 -16.66 16.18
CA GLY A 300 -8.99 -15.84 17.14
C GLY A 300 -7.71 -15.22 16.55
N TYR A 301 -6.76 -14.89 17.44
CA TYR A 301 -5.50 -14.22 17.09
C TYR A 301 -4.25 -15.02 17.50
N ILE A 302 -4.42 -16.23 18.03
CA ILE A 302 -3.34 -17.16 18.39
C ILE A 302 -3.67 -18.52 17.78
N ASN A 303 -2.75 -19.10 17.01
CA ASN A 303 -2.85 -20.47 16.53
C ASN A 303 -1.46 -21.14 16.57
N ASP A 304 -1.36 -22.28 17.24
CA ASP A 304 -0.11 -23.05 17.43
C ASP A 304 1.07 -22.22 17.96
N GLY A 305 0.79 -21.37 18.95
CA GLY A 305 1.79 -20.47 19.55
C GLY A 305 2.15 -19.25 18.70
N ASP A 306 1.74 -19.19 17.43
CA ASP A 306 1.92 -18.04 16.57
C ASP A 306 0.75 -17.06 16.67
N LEU A 307 1.03 -15.78 16.51
CA LEU A 307 0.01 -14.74 16.37
C LEU A 307 -0.52 -14.74 14.94
N CYS A 308 -1.84 -14.62 14.77
CA CYS A 308 -2.52 -14.57 13.47
C CYS A 308 -3.38 -13.31 13.38
N PHE A 309 -3.23 -12.56 12.29
CA PHE A 309 -3.94 -11.30 12.09
C PHE A 309 -3.91 -10.91 10.60
N TYR A 310 -4.68 -9.90 10.22
CA TYR A 310 -4.69 -9.36 8.88
C TYR A 310 -4.23 -7.91 8.89
N ILE A 311 -3.61 -7.47 7.79
CA ILE A 311 -3.37 -6.05 7.51
C ILE A 311 -3.93 -5.77 6.11
N ASP A 312 -5.01 -4.98 6.01
CA ASP A 312 -5.69 -4.67 4.73
C ASP A 312 -5.95 -5.96 3.91
N ASP A 313 -6.60 -6.94 4.56
CA ASP A 313 -6.93 -8.28 4.06
C ASP A 313 -5.74 -9.20 3.71
N VAL A 314 -4.51 -8.82 4.05
CA VAL A 314 -3.32 -9.66 3.90
C VAL A 314 -3.09 -10.44 5.20
N LEU A 315 -3.16 -11.77 5.13
CA LEU A 315 -2.89 -12.64 6.28
C LEU A 315 -1.42 -12.55 6.69
N MET A 316 -1.23 -12.26 7.97
CA MET A 316 0.04 -12.21 8.66
C MET A 316 0.08 -13.26 9.76
N ARG A 317 1.24 -13.90 9.93
CA ARG A 317 1.56 -14.63 11.14
C ARG A 317 2.83 -14.10 11.77
N LYS A 318 2.94 -14.16 13.09
CA LYS A 318 4.17 -13.80 13.79
C LYS A 318 4.50 -14.84 14.85
N SER A 319 5.67 -15.45 14.72
CA SER A 319 6.30 -16.25 15.77
C SER A 319 7.26 -15.38 16.59
N ARG A 320 7.96 -15.96 17.56
CA ARG A 320 8.99 -15.23 18.31
C ARG A 320 10.16 -14.78 17.41
N ASP A 321 10.45 -15.54 16.36
CA ASP A 321 11.67 -15.40 15.57
C ASP A 321 11.44 -14.79 14.18
N ALA A 322 10.20 -14.87 13.67
CA ALA A 322 9.88 -14.47 12.32
C ALA A 322 8.46 -13.95 12.16
N THR A 323 8.27 -13.20 11.07
CA THR A 323 6.98 -12.76 10.55
C THR A 323 6.74 -13.43 9.21
N TYR A 324 5.53 -13.95 9.02
CA TYR A 324 5.10 -14.69 7.84
C TYR A 324 3.98 -13.91 7.15
N ILE A 325 4.07 -13.76 5.82
CA ILE A 325 3.07 -13.04 5.02
C ILE A 325 2.54 -13.97 3.94
N GLU A 326 1.23 -14.18 3.88
CA GLU A 326 0.63 -15.16 2.96
C GLU A 326 0.93 -14.80 1.50
N ALA A 327 1.51 -15.77 0.78
CA ALA A 327 2.06 -15.64 -0.55
C ALA A 327 1.22 -16.34 -1.63
N GLY A 328 0.09 -16.94 -1.25
CA GLY A 328 -0.84 -17.65 -2.12
C GLY A 328 -2.07 -16.81 -2.40
N ILE A 329 -3.17 -17.11 -1.72
CA ILE A 329 -4.49 -16.56 -2.03
C ILE A 329 -4.58 -15.04 -1.77
N ASN A 330 -3.93 -14.52 -0.73
CA ASN A 330 -3.94 -13.09 -0.44
C ASN A 330 -3.14 -12.34 -1.51
N LEU A 331 -1.96 -12.84 -1.91
CA LEU A 331 -1.22 -12.27 -3.04
C LEU A 331 -2.09 -12.25 -4.32
N LYS A 332 -2.78 -13.36 -4.64
CA LYS A 332 -3.71 -13.42 -5.80
C LYS A 332 -4.78 -12.34 -5.73
N ARG A 333 -5.44 -12.22 -4.57
CA ARG A 333 -6.53 -11.27 -4.34
C ARG A 333 -6.04 -9.83 -4.47
N VAL A 334 -4.88 -9.52 -3.89
CA VAL A 334 -4.28 -8.19 -3.97
C VAL A 334 -3.88 -7.84 -5.41
N LEU A 335 -3.34 -8.80 -6.18
CA LEU A 335 -3.06 -8.60 -7.60
C LEU A 335 -4.34 -8.34 -8.41
N GLY A 336 -5.40 -9.12 -8.19
CA GLY A 336 -6.68 -8.90 -8.86
C GLY A 336 -7.27 -7.53 -8.52
N ARG A 337 -7.16 -7.10 -7.26
CA ARG A 337 -7.61 -5.76 -6.84
C ARG A 337 -6.77 -4.65 -7.48
N LEU A 338 -5.45 -4.82 -7.56
CA LEU A 338 -4.56 -3.88 -8.22
C LEU A 338 -4.95 -3.66 -9.68
N ILE A 339 -5.20 -4.74 -10.41
CA ILE A 339 -5.62 -4.69 -11.82
C ILE A 339 -6.93 -3.89 -11.94
N ASN A 340 -7.94 -4.23 -11.14
CA ASN A 340 -9.23 -3.52 -11.14
C ASN A 340 -9.08 -2.03 -10.80
N ASP A 341 -8.24 -1.70 -9.82
CA ASP A 341 -7.97 -0.32 -9.40
C ASP A 341 -7.29 0.48 -10.53
N ILE A 342 -6.34 -0.12 -11.24
CA ILE A 342 -5.65 0.47 -12.39
C ILE A 342 -6.60 0.65 -13.58
N GLU A 343 -7.40 -0.36 -13.92
CA GLU A 343 -8.37 -0.29 -15.00
C GLU A 343 -9.41 0.81 -14.76
N GLN A 344 -9.90 0.93 -13.51
CA GLN A 344 -10.79 2.02 -13.13
C GLN A 344 -10.13 3.38 -13.32
N GLY A 345 -8.86 3.52 -12.92
CA GLY A 345 -8.05 4.71 -13.14
C GLY A 345 -7.85 5.08 -14.62
N ILE A 346 -7.51 4.11 -15.46
CA ILE A 346 -7.30 4.31 -16.91
C ILE A 346 -8.58 4.77 -17.61
N ASN A 347 -9.73 4.27 -17.15
CA ASN A 347 -11.05 4.58 -17.68
C ASN A 347 -11.62 5.91 -17.17
N LEU A 348 -10.92 6.60 -16.26
CA LEU A 348 -11.32 7.94 -15.84
C LEU A 348 -11.33 8.90 -17.03
N LYS A 349 -12.51 9.46 -17.30
CA LYS A 349 -12.72 10.53 -18.28
C LYS A 349 -12.76 11.85 -17.53
N PHE A 350 -11.75 12.68 -17.73
CA PHE A 350 -11.71 14.03 -17.16
C PHE A 350 -12.53 15.06 -17.96
N SER A 351 -13.36 14.61 -18.90
CA SER A 351 -14.25 15.45 -19.72
C SER A 351 -15.41 16.09 -18.92
N GLU A 352 -15.45 15.92 -17.61
CA GLU A 352 -16.48 16.45 -16.70
C GLU A 352 -15.90 17.22 -15.51
N LEU A 353 -14.57 17.34 -15.40
CA LEU A 353 -13.88 18.08 -14.32
C LEU A 353 -13.36 19.46 -14.74
N GLU A 354 -13.57 19.84 -16.01
CA GLU A 354 -13.44 21.22 -16.48
C GLU A 354 -14.82 21.86 -16.53
N LEU A 355 -15.43 22.17 -15.39
CA LEU A 355 -16.55 23.11 -15.30
C LEU A 355 -16.66 23.63 -13.86
N SER A 356 -15.92 24.70 -13.58
CA SER A 356 -16.16 25.86 -12.70
C SER A 356 -14.85 26.38 -12.13
#